data_AF-A0A9X3R8M2-F1
#
_entry.id   AF-A0A9X3R8M2-F1
#
_cell.length_a   1.000
_cell.length_b   1.000
_cell.length_c   1.000
_cell.angle_alpha   90.00
_cell.angle_beta   90.00
_cell.angle_gamma   90.00
#
_symmetry.space_group_name_H-M   'P 1'
#
loop_
_entity.id
_entity.type
_entity.pdbx_description
1 polymer ?
#
loop_
_entity_poly.entity_id
_entity_poly.type
_entity_poly.pdbx_seq_one_letter_code
_entity_poly.pdbx_strand_id
1 'polypeptide(L)'
;MKKAIKLFIFGILGALLIFGVIGIVSIYSASKSENQKSMEMVAYSSLTDEERDLIPVSPKDSIVKQVPVNDDIKASIDVNYAKDQVYSVTFNNTETDTTGNLVVFVDLDKKTVLGKGFTSK
;
A
#
# COMPACT_ATOMS: atom_id res chain seq x y z
N MET A 1 -50.13 39.72 11.98
CA MET A 1 -50.01 38.39 11.34
C MET A 1 -48.93 38.33 10.25
N LYS A 2 -48.90 39.23 9.25
CA LYS A 2 -47.92 39.17 8.13
C LYS A 2 -46.44 39.30 8.52
N LYS A 3 -46.10 40.13 9.53
CA LYS A 3 -44.71 40.30 10.01
C LYS A 3 -44.15 39.05 10.70
N ALA A 4 -44.96 38.38 11.51
CA ALA A 4 -44.57 37.15 12.22
C ALA A 4 -44.33 35.99 11.24
N ILE A 5 -45.17 35.86 10.21
CA ILE A 5 -45.02 34.85 9.15
C ILE A 5 -43.71 35.07 8.37
N LYS A 6 -43.38 36.33 8.03
CA LYS A 6 -42.15 36.65 7.31
C LYS A 6 -40.90 36.31 8.13
N LEU A 7 -40.93 36.59 9.44
CA LEU A 7 -39.83 36.28 10.36
C LEU A 7 -39.60 34.77 10.50
N PHE A 8 -40.69 33.98 10.53
CA PHE A 8 -40.62 32.52 10.58
C PHE A 8 -40.02 31.92 9.29
N ILE A 9 -40.41 32.44 8.12
CA ILE A 9 -39.89 31.98 6.83
C ILE A 9 -38.39 32.27 6.68
N PHE A 10 -37.94 33.46 7.10
CA PHE A 10 -36.50 33.79 7.08
C PHE A 10 -35.68 32.92 8.05
N GLY A 11 -36.23 32.58 9.21
CA GLY A 11 -35.58 31.66 10.17
C GLY A 11 -35.43 30.24 9.62
N ILE A 12 -36.48 29.71 8.97
CA ILE A 12 -36.46 28.36 8.36
C ILE A 12 -35.50 28.31 7.17
N LEU A 13 -35.48 29.34 6.31
CA LEU A 13 -34.60 29.40 5.15
C LEU A 13 -33.12 29.52 5.56
N GLY A 14 -32.82 30.29 6.61
CA GLY A 14 -31.48 30.38 7.19
C GLY A 14 -31.00 29.05 7.76
N ALA A 15 -31.86 28.33 8.49
CA ALA A 15 -31.53 27.01 9.04
C ALA A 15 -31.23 25.98 7.94
N LEU A 16 -32.03 25.95 6.87
CA LEU A 16 -31.85 25.04 5.72
C LEU A 16 -30.51 25.25 5.00
N LEU A 17 -30.05 26.49 4.86
CA LEU A 17 -28.74 26.80 4.29
C LEU A 17 -27.59 26.31 5.19
N ILE A 18 -27.72 26.39 6.51
CA ILE A 18 -26.69 25.95 7.46
C ILE A 18 -26.56 24.42 7.47
N PHE A 19 -27.68 23.68 7.44
CA PHE A 19 -27.66 22.22 7.35
C PHE A 19 -27.12 21.71 6.01
N GLY A 20 -27.35 22.44 4.91
CA GLY A 20 -26.77 22.13 3.60
C GLY A 20 -25.24 22.19 3.59
N VAL A 21 -24.64 23.16 4.27
CA VAL A 21 -23.17 23.30 4.34
C VAL A 21 -22.54 22.21 5.22
N ILE A 22 -23.15 21.87 6.36
CA ILE A 22 -22.65 20.81 7.26
C ILE A 22 -22.74 19.43 6.57
N GLY A 23 -23.81 19.16 5.81
CA GLY A 23 -23.98 17.93 5.06
C GLY A 23 -22.92 17.71 3.97
N ILE A 24 -22.50 18.79 3.29
CA ILE A 24 -21.48 18.71 2.23
C ILE A 24 -20.10 18.39 2.81
N VAL A 25 -19.74 18.91 3.99
CA VAL A 25 -18.42 18.67 4.61
C VAL A 25 -18.25 17.21 5.07
N SER A 26 -19.32 16.56 5.56
CA SER A 26 -19.27 15.17 6.01
C SER A 26 -19.07 14.16 4.87
N ILE A 27 -19.43 14.49 3.63
CA ILE A 27 -19.32 13.55 2.48
C ILE A 27 -17.87 13.47 1.97
N TYR A 28 -17.06 14.52 2.12
CA TYR A 28 -15.65 14.49 1.72
C TYR A 28 -14.74 13.72 2.69
N SER A 29 -15.22 13.45 3.91
CA SER A 29 -14.48 12.66 4.92
C SER A 29 -14.78 11.16 4.85
N ALA A 30 -15.58 10.71 3.88
CA ALA A 30 -15.57 9.32 3.44
C ALA A 30 -14.24 9.05 2.71
N SER A 31 -13.16 9.05 3.50
CA SER A 31 -11.84 8.65 3.11
C SER A 31 -11.98 7.32 2.39
N LYS A 32 -11.73 7.38 1.09
CA LYS A 32 -11.64 6.26 0.19
C LYS A 32 -10.61 5.32 0.82
N SER A 33 -11.06 4.32 1.56
CA SER A 33 -10.28 3.14 1.88
C SER A 33 -10.07 2.44 0.55
N GLU A 34 -9.19 2.98 -0.30
CA GLU A 34 -8.58 2.19 -1.35
C GLU A 34 -8.06 0.97 -0.65
N ASN A 35 -8.53 -0.20 -1.10
CA ASN A 35 -8.16 -1.50 -0.56
C ASN A 35 -6.67 -1.68 -0.89
N GLN A 36 -5.82 -1.02 -0.10
CA GLN A 36 -4.41 -0.86 -0.41
C GLN A 36 -3.82 -2.25 -0.29
N LYS A 37 -3.49 -2.83 -1.44
CA LYS A 37 -2.88 -4.15 -1.53
C LYS A 37 -1.67 -4.16 -0.59
N SER A 38 -1.62 -5.14 0.30
CA SER A 38 -0.50 -5.27 1.23
C SER A 38 0.80 -5.47 0.44
N MET A 39 1.92 -5.08 1.02
CA MET A 39 3.22 -5.15 0.34
C MET A 39 3.59 -6.59 -0.02
N GLU A 40 3.23 -7.53 0.84
CA GLU A 40 3.40 -8.95 0.63
C GLU A 40 2.62 -9.41 -0.61
N MET A 41 1.40 -8.90 -0.80
CA MET A 41 0.60 -9.22 -1.98
C MET A 41 1.10 -8.52 -3.24
N VAL A 42 1.67 -7.31 -3.13
CA VAL A 42 2.35 -6.64 -4.24
C VAL A 42 3.53 -7.50 -4.70
N ALA A 43 4.38 -7.92 -3.77
CA ALA A 43 5.51 -8.81 -4.03
C ALA A 43 5.07 -10.16 -4.61
N TYR A 44 4.12 -10.83 -3.97
CA TYR A 44 3.67 -12.17 -4.39
C TYR A 44 3.08 -12.17 -5.80
N SER A 45 2.34 -11.13 -6.18
CA SER A 45 1.79 -11.02 -7.53
C SER A 45 2.80 -10.67 -8.61
N SER A 46 4.05 -10.35 -8.25
CA SER A 46 5.13 -10.12 -9.21
C SER A 46 5.91 -11.39 -9.56
N LEU A 47 5.63 -12.49 -8.85
CA LEU A 47 6.30 -13.78 -9.03
C LEU A 47 5.69 -14.58 -10.18
N THR A 48 6.52 -15.37 -10.87
CA THR A 48 6.05 -16.38 -11.83
C THR A 48 5.28 -17.49 -11.11
N ASP A 49 4.63 -18.37 -11.86
CA ASP A 49 3.96 -19.53 -11.24
C ASP A 49 4.97 -20.44 -10.53
N GLU A 50 6.14 -20.69 -11.16
CA GLU A 50 7.19 -21.53 -10.60
C GLU A 50 7.79 -20.95 -9.31
N GLU A 51 7.98 -19.62 -9.26
CA GLU A 51 8.45 -18.94 -8.05
C GLU A 51 7.41 -18.98 -6.92
N ARG A 52 6.12 -18.94 -7.27
CA ARG A 52 5.03 -19.06 -6.28
C ARG A 52 4.92 -20.47 -5.72
N ASP A 53 5.17 -21.48 -6.53
CA ASP A 53 5.20 -22.88 -6.10
C ASP A 53 6.29 -23.15 -5.06
N LEU A 54 7.33 -22.30 -4.99
CA LEU A 54 8.35 -22.36 -3.95
C LEU A 54 7.88 -21.88 -2.57
N ILE A 55 6.73 -21.22 -2.46
CA ILE A 55 6.24 -20.59 -1.22
C ILE A 55 5.24 -21.53 -0.54
N PRO A 56 5.65 -22.32 0.48
CA PRO A 56 4.78 -23.32 1.09
C PRO A 56 3.79 -22.75 2.12
N VAL A 57 3.96 -21.49 2.50
CA VAL A 57 3.18 -20.80 3.54
C VAL A 57 2.46 -19.58 2.99
N SER A 58 1.59 -18.97 3.80
CA SER A 58 0.86 -17.77 3.36
C SER A 58 1.84 -16.63 3.03
N PRO A 59 1.67 -15.93 1.90
CA PRO A 59 2.44 -14.72 1.61
C PRO A 59 2.36 -13.67 2.72
N LYS A 60 1.27 -13.64 3.50
CA LYS A 60 1.11 -12.73 4.64
C LYS A 60 2.07 -13.01 5.80
N ASP A 61 2.66 -14.20 5.84
CA ASP A 61 3.61 -14.58 6.89
C ASP A 61 5.03 -14.10 6.55
N SER A 62 5.24 -13.49 5.38
CA SER A 62 6.52 -12.95 4.92
C SER A 62 7.10 -11.90 5.87
N ILE A 63 8.43 -11.79 5.86
CA ILE A 63 9.14 -10.77 6.62
C ILE A 63 9.34 -9.54 5.72
N VAL A 64 8.73 -8.42 6.11
CA VAL A 64 8.91 -7.12 5.45
C VAL A 64 9.87 -6.25 6.25
N LYS A 65 10.94 -5.76 5.60
CA LYS A 65 11.91 -4.84 6.21
C LYS A 65 12.24 -3.70 5.26
N GLN A 66 12.49 -2.51 5.79
CA GLN A 66 13.11 -1.43 5.05
C GLN A 66 14.63 -1.54 5.23
N VAL A 67 15.36 -1.59 4.13
CA VAL A 67 16.80 -1.85 4.11
C VAL A 67 17.51 -0.87 3.17
N PRO A 68 18.78 -0.49 3.47
CA PRO A 68 19.57 0.30 2.55
C PRO A 68 19.91 -0.51 1.29
N VAL A 69 19.98 0.15 0.14
CA VAL A 69 20.43 -0.45 -1.13
C VAL A 69 21.94 -0.62 -1.07
N ASN A 70 22.39 -1.87 -0.96
CA ASN A 70 23.78 -2.27 -1.09
C ASN A 70 24.07 -2.84 -2.50
N ASP A 71 25.30 -3.24 -2.77
CA ASP A 71 25.70 -3.74 -4.09
C ASP A 71 24.95 -5.01 -4.52
N ASP A 72 24.68 -5.93 -3.58
CA ASP A 72 23.92 -7.16 -3.84
C ASP A 72 22.46 -6.88 -4.23
N ILE A 73 21.81 -5.96 -3.50
CA ILE A 73 20.46 -5.50 -3.81
C ILE A 73 20.47 -4.79 -5.17
N LYS A 74 21.47 -3.94 -5.43
CA LYS A 74 21.60 -3.19 -6.67
C LYS A 74 21.73 -4.09 -7.90
N ALA A 75 22.37 -5.25 -7.76
CA ALA A 75 22.42 -6.28 -8.79
C ALA A 75 21.07 -6.98 -9.04
N SER A 76 20.16 -6.92 -8.07
CA SER A 76 18.85 -7.60 -8.08
C SER A 76 17.66 -6.68 -8.38
N ILE A 77 17.89 -5.36 -8.50
CA ILE A 77 16.86 -4.35 -8.78
C ILE A 77 17.15 -3.57 -10.06
N ASP A 78 16.19 -2.76 -10.53
CA ASP A 78 16.38 -1.86 -11.67
C ASP A 78 17.66 -1.00 -11.52
N VAL A 79 18.52 -1.04 -12.54
CA VAL A 79 19.80 -0.34 -12.60
C VAL A 79 19.67 1.18 -12.44
N ASN A 80 18.49 1.74 -12.76
CA ASN A 80 18.21 3.17 -12.68
C ASN A 80 17.58 3.59 -11.34
N TYR A 81 17.49 2.68 -10.37
CA TYR A 81 16.95 3.02 -9.06
C TYR A 81 17.90 3.97 -8.31
N ALA A 82 17.43 5.20 -8.08
CA ALA A 82 18.25 6.29 -7.55
C ALA A 82 18.16 6.47 -6.03
N LYS A 83 17.21 5.81 -5.35
CA LYS A 83 17.03 5.94 -3.89
C LYS A 83 17.97 4.98 -3.16
N ASP A 84 18.29 5.33 -1.92
CA ASP A 84 19.23 4.61 -1.06
C ASP A 84 18.56 3.52 -0.21
N GLN A 85 17.24 3.39 -0.26
CA GLN A 85 16.48 2.44 0.55
C GLN A 85 15.37 1.78 -0.26
N VAL A 86 15.08 0.53 0.07
CA VAL A 86 13.98 -0.26 -0.49
C VAL A 86 13.27 -1.01 0.62
N TYR A 87 12.08 -1.52 0.34
CA TYR A 87 11.48 -2.56 1.15
C TYR A 87 11.85 -3.93 0.59
N SER A 88 12.38 -4.81 1.44
CA SER A 88 12.55 -6.23 1.16
C SER A 88 11.36 -7.01 1.70
N VAL A 89 10.74 -7.83 0.86
CA VAL A 89 9.72 -8.82 1.25
C VAL A 89 10.36 -10.20 1.11
N THR A 90 10.65 -10.85 2.23
CA THR A 90 11.27 -12.19 2.27
C THR A 90 10.19 -13.23 2.53
N PHE A 91 10.00 -14.16 1.60
CA PHE A 91 9.06 -15.26 1.76
C PHE A 91 9.69 -16.37 2.60
N ASN A 92 9.03 -16.80 3.66
CA ASN A 92 9.56 -17.80 4.58
C ASN A 92 9.53 -19.20 3.97
N ASN A 93 10.46 -20.06 4.42
CA ASN A 93 10.52 -21.48 4.07
C ASN A 93 10.71 -21.70 2.56
N THR A 94 11.41 -20.77 1.90
CA THR A 94 11.73 -20.85 0.47
C THR A 94 13.21 -21.16 0.24
N GLU A 95 13.99 -21.25 1.31
CA GLU A 95 15.39 -21.65 1.25
C GLU A 95 15.55 -23.07 0.71
N THR A 96 16.62 -23.28 -0.06
CA THR A 96 17.00 -24.60 -0.57
C THR A 96 18.44 -24.93 -0.14
N ASP A 97 18.93 -26.09 -0.55
CA ASP A 97 20.34 -26.44 -0.30
C ASP A 97 21.31 -25.47 -0.99
N THR A 98 20.92 -24.89 -2.12
CA THR A 98 21.77 -24.05 -2.97
C THR A 98 21.45 -22.55 -2.90
N THR A 99 20.27 -22.17 -2.40
CA THR A 99 19.81 -20.77 -2.33
C THR A 99 19.25 -20.43 -0.95
N GLY A 100 19.35 -19.17 -0.54
CA GLY A 100 18.58 -18.67 0.62
C GLY A 100 17.12 -18.41 0.27
N ASN A 101 16.45 -17.59 1.07
CA ASN A 101 15.02 -17.30 0.88
C ASN A 101 14.77 -16.40 -0.33
N LEU A 102 13.68 -16.66 -1.04
CA LEU A 102 13.15 -15.78 -2.09
C LEU A 102 12.79 -14.41 -1.49
N VAL A 103 13.36 -13.37 -2.08
CA VAL A 103 13.14 -11.98 -1.68
C VAL A 103 12.72 -11.13 -2.88
N VAL A 104 11.75 -10.25 -2.65
CA VAL A 104 11.30 -9.25 -3.63
C VAL A 104 11.55 -7.86 -3.06
N PHE A 105 12.12 -6.98 -3.87
CA PHE A 105 12.38 -5.60 -3.52
C PHE A 105 11.30 -4.68 -4.08
N VAL A 106 10.72 -3.86 -3.21
CA VAL A 106 9.63 -2.94 -3.51
C VAL A 106 10.10 -1.52 -3.20
N ASP A 107 9.76 -0.56 -4.04
CA ASP A 107 10.05 0.85 -3.83
C ASP A 107 9.35 1.37 -2.56
N LEU A 108 9.83 2.51 -2.07
CA LEU A 108 9.29 3.22 -0.91
C LEU A 108 7.82 3.66 -1.10
N ASP A 109 7.30 3.64 -2.33
CA ASP A 109 5.87 3.84 -2.64
C ASP A 109 4.99 2.64 -2.26
N LYS A 110 5.60 1.52 -1.85
CA LYS A 110 4.97 0.26 -1.42
C LYS A 110 4.18 -0.46 -2.51
N LYS A 111 4.34 -0.07 -3.77
CA LYS A 111 3.54 -0.55 -4.92
C LYS A 111 4.41 -1.00 -6.09
N THR A 112 5.56 -0.35 -6.30
CA THR A 112 6.42 -0.60 -7.44
C THR A 112 7.43 -1.68 -7.09
N VAL A 113 7.39 -2.81 -7.82
CA VAL A 113 8.38 -3.86 -7.67
C VAL A 113 9.63 -3.49 -8.47
N LEU A 114 10.76 -3.46 -7.80
CA LEU A 114 12.05 -3.06 -8.35
C LEU A 114 12.86 -4.25 -8.84
N GLY A 115 12.65 -5.43 -8.25
CA GLY A 115 13.34 -6.66 -8.62
C GLY A 115 13.19 -7.75 -7.57
N LYS A 116 13.91 -8.85 -7.77
CA LYS A 116 13.80 -10.07 -6.96
C LYS A 116 15.10 -10.87 -6.99
N GLY A 117 15.27 -11.74 -6.00
CA GLY A 117 16.45 -12.59 -5.89
C GLY A 117 16.32 -13.56 -4.72
N PHE A 118 17.46 -14.08 -4.27
CA PHE A 118 17.53 -14.94 -3.10
C PHE A 118 18.50 -14.34 -2.08
N THR A 119 18.19 -14.47 -0.79
CA THR A 119 19.13 -14.07 0.25
C THR A 119 20.37 -14.97 0.19
N SER A 120 21.51 -14.42 0.59
CA SER A 120 22.71 -15.23 0.86
C SER A 120 22.45 -16.17 2.05
N LYS A 121 23.13 -17.32 2.08
CA LYS A 121 23.18 -18.20 3.26
C LYS A 121 24.13 -17.65 4.32
#